data_AF-A0A7Y2CIM8-F1
#
_entry.id   AF-A0A7Y2CIM8-F1
#
_cell.length_a   1.000
_cell.length_b   1.000
_cell.length_c   1.000
_cell.angle_alpha   90.00
_cell.angle_beta   90.00
_cell.angle_gamma   90.00
#
_symmetry.space_group_name_H-M   'P 1'
#
loop_
_entity.id
_entity.type
_entity.pdbx_description
1 polymer ?
#
loop_
_entity_poly.entity_id
_entity_poly.type
_entity_poly.pdbx_seq_one_letter_code
_entity_poly.pdbx_strand_id
1 'polypeptide(L)' 'NTSVQFDVLCKVTGGGLTGQAGAVRLGISRALVKYDEEHRRSLRSAGFLTRDARMVERKKYGQRGARRRFQFSKR' A
#
# COMPACT_ATOMS: atom_id res chain seq x y z
N ASN A 1 8.55 22.57 0.00
CA ASN A 1 9.69 21.97 0.71
C ASN A 1 9.44 21.96 2.20
N THR A 2 8.87 20.88 2.72
CA THR A 2 8.54 20.68 4.16
C THR A 2 9.49 19.69 4.85
N SER A 3 10.51 19.20 4.15
CA SER A 3 11.39 18.10 4.58
C SER A 3 12.24 18.38 5.83
N VAL A 4 12.37 19.64 6.25
CA VAL A 4 13.17 20.05 7.43
C VAL A 4 12.25 20.52 8.58
N GLN A 5 10.93 20.53 8.38
CA GLN A 5 9.99 21.15 9.32
C GLN A 5 9.32 20.17 10.27
N PHE A 6 9.38 18.85 10.00
CA PHE A 6 8.61 17.86 10.74
C PHE A 6 9.45 16.65 11.12
N ASP A 7 9.47 16.33 12.41
CA ASP A 7 9.93 15.05 12.92
C ASP A 7 8.78 14.02 12.86
N VAL A 8 9.04 12.88 12.23
CA VAL A 8 8.03 11.82 12.05
C VAL A 8 8.37 10.63 12.92
N LEU A 9 7.56 10.42 13.96
CA LEU A 9 7.57 9.20 14.78
C LEU A 9 6.43 8.28 14.33
N CYS A 10 6.75 7.08 13.85
CA CYS A 10 5.76 6.12 13.35
C CYS A 10 5.97 4.72 13.89
N LYS A 11 4.86 4.08 14.33
CA LYS A 11 4.83 2.67 14.73
C LYS A 11 4.03 1.88 13.70
N VAL A 12 4.65 0.85 13.13
CA VAL A 12 4.04 -0.04 12.12
C VAL A 12 4.19 -1.49 12.58
N THR A 13 3.17 -2.30 12.35
CA THR A 13 3.15 -3.72 12.74
C THR A 13 2.51 -4.56 11.64
N GLY A 14 2.92 -5.84 11.55
CA GLY A 14 2.42 -6.79 10.55
C GLY A 14 3.04 -6.64 9.15
N GLY A 15 2.63 -7.52 8.24
CA GLY A 15 3.07 -7.52 6.84
C GLY A 15 4.56 -7.83 6.66
N GLY A 16 5.25 -6.99 5.89
CA GLY A 16 6.70 -7.03 5.64
C GLY A 16 7.22 -5.66 5.24
N LEU A 17 8.54 -5.52 4.97
CA LEU A 17 9.21 -4.23 4.76
C LEU A 17 8.51 -3.33 3.73
N THR A 18 8.16 -3.88 2.57
CA THR A 18 7.49 -3.13 1.48
C THR A 18 6.08 -2.68 1.86
N GLY A 19 5.32 -3.55 2.54
CA GLY A 19 3.97 -3.21 3.04
C GLY A 19 4.01 -2.13 4.12
N GLN A 20 5.00 -2.21 5.01
CA GLN A 20 5.21 -1.21 6.07
C GLN A 20 5.62 0.15 5.49
N ALA A 21 6.53 0.19 4.53
CA ALA A 21 6.89 1.43 3.84
C ALA A 21 5.68 2.09 3.16
N GLY A 22 4.83 1.29 2.49
CA GLY A 22 3.58 1.78 1.90
C GLY A 22 2.59 2.31 2.95
N ALA A 23 2.48 1.66 4.10
CA ALA A 23 1.63 2.09 5.21
C ALA A 23 2.10 3.41 5.83
N VAL A 24 3.40 3.56 6.08
CA VAL A 24 4.01 4.80 6.60
C VAL A 24 3.78 5.95 5.63
N ARG A 25 4.01 5.74 4.33
CA ARG A 25 3.76 6.75 3.28
C ARG A 25 2.32 7.26 3.31
N LEU A 26 1.34 6.35 3.30
CA LEU A 26 -0.08 6.72 3.34
C LEU A 26 -0.45 7.44 4.65
N GLY A 27 0.15 7.02 5.78
CA GLY A 27 -0.02 7.67 7.08
C GLY A 27 0.45 9.11 7.08
N ILE A 28 1.67 9.36 6.59
CA ILE A 28 2.25 10.71 6.49
C ILE A 28 1.39 11.60 5.59
N SER A 29 0.96 11.10 4.41
CA SER A 29 0.12 11.88 3.50
C SER A 29 -1.23 12.26 4.11
N ARG A 30 -1.82 11.40 4.94
CA ARG A 30 -3.06 11.72 5.67
C ARG A 30 -2.82 12.71 6.81
N ALA A 31 -1.67 12.63 7.50
CA ALA A 31 -1.31 13.58 8.53
C ALA A 31 -1.11 14.99 7.96
N LEU A 32 -0.43 15.11 6.81
CA LEU A 32 -0.22 16.39 6.12
C LEU A 32 -1.53 17.04 5.68
N VAL A 33 -2.49 16.27 5.17
CA VAL A 33 -3.81 16.81 4.79
C VAL A 33 -4.62 17.27 6.00
N LYS A 34 -4.44 16.65 7.17
CA LYS A 34 -5.10 17.10 8.41
C LYS A 34 -4.47 18.36 8.99
N TYR A 35 -3.18 18.57 8.75
CA TYR A 35 -2.47 19.77 9.16
C TYR A 35 -2.87 20.97 8.30
N ASP A 36 -2.90 20.78 6.97
CA ASP A 36 -3.28 21.80 6.01
C ASP A 36 -4.04 21.17 4.83
N GLU A 37 -5.27 21.65 4.59
CA GLU A 37 -6.13 21.15 3.52
C GLU A 37 -5.63 21.54 2.12
N GLU A 38 -4.80 22.59 1.99
CA GLU A 38 -4.24 23.01 0.70
C GLU A 38 -3.39 21.91 0.07
N HIS A 39 -2.72 21.11 0.90
CA HIS A 39 -1.90 19.98 0.46
C HIS A 39 -2.71 18.86 -0.20
N ARG A 40 -4.02 18.78 0.03
CA ARG A 40 -4.88 17.71 -0.49
C ARG A 40 -4.86 17.63 -2.01
N ARG A 41 -4.92 18.77 -2.70
CA ARG A 41 -4.98 18.80 -4.18
C ARG A 41 -3.68 18.26 -4.79
N SER A 42 -2.54 18.72 -4.28
CA SER A 42 -1.21 18.29 -4.72
C SER A 42 -0.96 16.80 -4.43
N LEU A 43 -1.22 16.37 -3.19
CA LEU A 43 -1.01 14.98 -2.77
C LEU A 43 -1.94 13.98 -3.48
N ARG A 44 -3.17 14.41 -3.82
CA ARG A 44 -4.10 13.57 -4.59
C ARG A 44 -3.66 13.45 -6.04
N SER A 45 -3.19 14.53 -6.66
CA SER A 45 -2.65 14.52 -8.01
C SER A 45 -1.43 13.59 -8.11
N ALA A 46 -0.55 13.62 -7.11
CA ALA A 46 0.61 12.73 -7.02
C ALA A 46 0.27 11.28 -6.58
N GLY A 47 -0.99 10.96 -6.30
CA GLY A 47 -1.44 9.60 -5.97
C GLY A 47 -1.12 9.11 -4.56
N PHE A 48 -0.64 9.97 -3.65
CA PHE A 48 -0.23 9.56 -2.30
C PHE A 48 -1.38 9.30 -1.33
N LEU A 49 -2.57 9.84 -1.62
CA LEU A 49 -3.76 9.65 -0.77
C LEU A 49 -4.52 8.35 -1.06
N THR A 50 -4.20 7.66 -2.15
CA THR A 50 -4.87 6.42 -2.55
C THR A 50 -4.24 5.23 -1.85
N ARG A 51 -5.06 4.42 -1.17
CA ARG A 51 -4.61 3.15 -0.59
C ARG A 51 -4.39 2.13 -1.71
N ASP A 52 -3.28 1.39 -1.65
CA ASP A 52 -3.11 0.21 -2.49
C ASP A 52 -4.13 -0.87 -2.07
N ALA A 53 -5.10 -1.15 -2.94
CA ALA A 53 -6.15 -2.13 -2.69
C ALA A 53 -5.72 -3.56 -3.02
N ARG A 54 -4.53 -3.75 -3.60
CA ARG A 54 -4.03 -5.08 -3.95
C ARG A 54 -3.75 -5.90 -2.70
N MET A 55 -4.13 -7.17 -2.75
CA MET A 55 -3.80 -8.16 -1.74
C MET A 55 -3.43 -9.48 -2.41
N VAL A 56 -2.70 -10.33 -1.69
CA VAL A 56 -2.35 -11.66 -2.19
C VAL A 56 -3.63 -12.48 -2.37
N GLU A 57 -3.86 -12.95 -3.59
CA GLU A 57 -4.96 -13.87 -3.86
C GLU A 57 -4.72 -15.20 -3.14
N ARG A 58 -5.76 -15.69 -2.47
CA ARG A 58 -5.72 -16.99 -1.79
C ARG A 58 -5.46 -18.11 -2.80
N LYS A 59 -4.68 -19.12 -2.41
CA LYS A 59 -4.57 -20.38 -3.15
C LYS A 59 -5.95 -21.04 -3.26
N LYS A 60 -6.36 -21.39 -4.48
CA LYS A 60 -7.61 -22.11 -4.75
C LYS A 60 -7.35 -23.62 -4.69
N TYR A 61 -8.29 -24.38 -4.13
CA TYR A 61 -8.19 -25.84 -4.11
C TYR A 61 -8.30 -26.40 -5.53
N GLY A 62 -7.70 -27.56 -5.76
CA GLY A 62 -7.60 -28.14 -7.12
C GLY A 62 -6.67 -27.38 -8.08
N GLN A 63 -5.94 -26.37 -7.60
CA GLN A 63 -4.95 -25.61 -8.37
C GLN A 63 -3.58 -25.63 -7.70
N ARG A 64 -2.51 -25.52 -8.50
CA ARG A 64 -1.14 -25.45 -7.99
C ARG A 64 -0.88 -24.12 -7.26
N GLY A 65 -1.54 -23.04 -7.67
CA GLY A 65 -1.43 -21.71 -7.06
C GLY A 65 -2.77 -20.96 -7.02
N ALA A 66 -2.73 -19.64 -6.90
CA ALA A 66 -3.94 -18.80 -6.91
C ALA A 66 -4.72 -18.89 -8.23
N ARG A 67 -4.00 -18.92 -9.37
CA ARG A 67 -4.58 -19.01 -10.72
C ARG A 67 -3.98 -20.15 -11.58
N ARG A 68 -2.83 -20.69 -11.18
CA ARG A 68 -2.08 -21.69 -11.97
C ARG A 68 -2.70 -23.08 -11.84
N ARG A 69 -3.17 -23.64 -12.96
CA ARG A 69 -3.71 -25.00 -13.05
C ARG A 69 -2.60 -26.04 -13.20
N PHE A 70 -2.92 -27.29 -12.88
CA PHE A 70 -2.07 -28.43 -13.24
C PHE A 70 -2.11 -28.65 -14.75
N GLN A 71 -1.05 -29.26 -15.28
CA GLN A 71 -1.06 -29.73 -16.67
C GLN A 71 -2.04 -30.89 -16.78
N PHE A 72 -2.86 -30.89 -17.83
CA PHE A 72 -3.83 -31.93 -18.12
C PHE A 72 -3.37 -32.70 -19.36
N SER A 73 -3.23 -34.03 -19.25
CA SER A 73 -3.13 -34.92 -20.41
C SER A 73 -4.45 -35.67 -20.56
N LYS A 74 -4.98 -35.70 -21.78
CA LYS A 74 -6.18 -36.46 -22.17
C LYS A 74 -5.87 -37.68 -23.04
N ARG A 75 -4.60 -37.85 -23.37
CA ARG A 75 -4.07 -38.98 -24.12
C ARG A 75 -3.42 -39.93 -23.14
#